data_AF-A0A935XQB3-F1
#
_entry.id   AF-A0A935XQB3-F1
#
_cell.length_a   1.000
_cell.length_b   1.000
_cell.length_c   1.000
_cell.angle_alpha   90.00
_cell.angle_beta   90.00
_cell.angle_gamma   90.00
#
_symmetry.space_group_name_H-M   'P 1'
#
loop_
_entity.id
_entity.type
_entity.pdbx_description
1 polymer ?
#
loop_
_entity_poly.entity_id
_entity_poly.type
_entity_poly.pdbx_seq_one_letter_code
_entity_poly.pdbx_strand_id
1 'polypeptide(L)'
;MPSDARVQMALERLARPIGEFRSTVAGALSQAEAYLADQEPDAAKQVERLRQELGLFAEGRIDVGRFNAVAVQRPALSMAHRDRLQRAVDVLRDVLERGGTLHVVDVPSGASVTQAVEGALSRAGRAFGAVLAIELLSGGRYVPAQHDTLLDQLAFRTWTKAERRFAPPLVVTVDGADLHIGGLADFLDGREKLVLVVRGASPPAPLVRLITPGTMVLQTSDDSGLDLVATTSGTAIAALVPADAARFLHDPAQGREPWQRLTVWHMPPAPKHALGGLSAWQMQEDLRQLEALAAGPTATAPLGGTTSGSAPGPEAVDVLARWLLSQADLTGAA
;
A
#
# COMPACT_ATOMS: atom_id res chain seq x y z
N MET A 1 28.47 0.32 4.99
CA MET A 1 28.22 -1.01 4.41
C MET A 1 27.77 -0.78 2.98
N PRO A 2 28.36 -1.43 1.96
CA PRO A 2 27.81 -1.33 0.62
C PRO A 2 26.36 -1.86 0.67
N SER A 3 25.43 -1.11 0.11
CA SER A 3 24.04 -1.53 -0.06
C SER A 3 24.03 -2.91 -0.70
N ASP A 4 23.32 -3.87 -0.11
CA ASP A 4 23.11 -5.20 -0.70
C ASP A 4 22.65 -4.98 -2.16
N ALA A 5 23.38 -5.54 -3.13
CA ALA A 5 23.11 -5.34 -4.56
C ALA A 5 21.66 -5.71 -4.91
N ARG A 6 21.06 -6.64 -4.15
CA ARG A 6 19.67 -7.05 -4.29
C ARG A 6 18.68 -5.95 -3.91
N VAL A 7 19.02 -5.09 -2.94
CA VAL A 7 18.20 -3.90 -2.59
C VAL A 7 18.19 -2.92 -3.74
N GLN A 8 19.36 -2.61 -4.31
CA GLN A 8 19.46 -1.68 -5.43
C GLN A 8 18.70 -2.20 -6.66
N MET A 9 18.88 -3.48 -6.99
CA MET A 9 18.13 -4.18 -8.03
C MET A 9 16.62 -4.11 -7.81
N ALA A 10 16.13 -4.37 -6.59
CA ALA A 10 14.71 -4.27 -6.27
C ALA A 10 14.17 -2.83 -6.43
N LEU A 11 14.93 -1.82 -6.01
CA LEU A 11 14.58 -0.41 -6.19
C LEU A 11 14.49 -0.03 -7.68
N GLU A 12 15.40 -0.53 -8.51
CA GLU A 12 15.39 -0.30 -9.96
C GLU A 12 14.15 -0.91 -10.62
N ARG A 13 13.78 -2.14 -10.22
CA ARG A 13 12.55 -2.79 -10.70
C ARG A 13 11.30 -2.03 -10.25
N LEU A 14 11.33 -1.42 -9.06
CA LEU A 14 10.24 -0.61 -8.51
C LEU A 14 10.31 0.88 -8.91
N ALA A 15 11.21 1.29 -9.81
CA ALA A 15 11.42 2.70 -10.14
C ALA A 15 10.14 3.39 -10.63
N ARG A 16 9.29 2.69 -11.38
CA ARG A 16 7.99 3.22 -11.85
C ARG A 16 7.03 3.51 -10.69
N PRO A 17 6.61 2.54 -9.85
CA PRO A 17 5.71 2.84 -8.73
C PRO A 17 6.30 3.83 -7.71
N ILE A 18 7.63 3.84 -7.52
CA ILE A 18 8.32 4.88 -6.73
C ILE A 18 8.10 6.26 -7.36
N GLY A 19 8.29 6.37 -8.68
CA GLY A 19 8.05 7.61 -9.42
C GLY A 19 6.60 8.08 -9.37
N GLU A 20 5.63 7.15 -9.45
CA GLU A 20 4.20 7.45 -9.31
C GLU A 20 3.91 8.12 -7.95
N PHE A 21 4.35 7.51 -6.84
CA PHE A 21 4.19 8.07 -5.50
C PHE A 21 4.85 9.46 -5.37
N ARG A 22 6.12 9.58 -5.78
CA ARG A 22 6.86 10.85 -5.69
C ARG A 22 6.21 11.96 -6.50
N SER A 23 5.71 11.65 -7.69
CA SER A 23 4.99 12.60 -8.55
C SER A 23 3.71 13.10 -7.86
N THR A 24 2.94 12.21 -7.23
CA THR A 24 1.75 12.59 -6.47
C THR A 24 2.09 13.54 -5.32
N VAL A 25 3.11 13.23 -4.52
CA VAL A 25 3.53 14.09 -3.40
C VAL A 25 4.09 15.44 -3.91
N ALA A 26 4.85 15.45 -4.99
CA ALA A 26 5.37 16.68 -5.60
C ALA A 26 4.26 17.58 -6.18
N GLY A 27 3.23 16.98 -6.77
CA GLY A 27 2.03 17.69 -7.21
C GLY A 27 1.30 18.36 -6.05
N ALA A 28 1.11 17.63 -4.95
CA ALA A 28 0.50 18.18 -3.74
C ALA A 28 1.34 19.30 -3.12
N LEU A 29 2.68 19.13 -3.07
CA LEU A 29 3.59 20.17 -2.57
C LEU A 29 3.50 21.44 -3.42
N SER A 30 3.55 21.31 -4.75
CA SER A 30 3.45 22.46 -5.66
C SER A 30 2.14 23.23 -5.49
N GLN A 31 1.03 22.52 -5.31
CA GLN A 31 -0.28 23.12 -5.03
C GLN A 31 -0.30 23.83 -3.67
N ALA A 32 0.30 23.24 -2.64
CA ALA A 32 0.36 23.81 -1.30
C ALA A 32 1.26 25.06 -1.25
N GLU A 33 2.40 25.05 -1.93
CA GLU A 33 3.30 26.20 -2.05
C GLU A 33 2.64 27.35 -2.83
N ALA A 34 1.94 27.04 -3.93
CA ALA A 34 1.17 28.04 -4.66
C ALA A 34 0.06 28.65 -3.79
N TYR A 35 -0.65 27.82 -3.03
CA TYR A 35 -1.67 28.30 -2.09
C TYR A 35 -1.05 29.20 -1.02
N LEU A 36 0.08 28.81 -0.41
CA LEU A 36 0.76 29.63 0.59
C LEU A 36 1.25 30.98 0.02
N ALA A 37 1.78 30.97 -1.20
CA ALA A 37 2.24 32.19 -1.89
C ALA A 37 1.08 33.15 -2.21
N ASP A 38 -0.08 32.62 -2.62
CA ASP A 38 -1.30 33.43 -2.85
C ASP A 38 -1.82 34.07 -1.55
N GLN A 39 -1.40 33.58 -0.38
CA GLN A 39 -1.74 34.12 0.94
C GLN A 39 -0.68 35.10 1.48
N GLU A 40 0.41 35.37 0.75
CA GLU A 40 1.29 36.51 1.04
C GLU A 40 0.57 37.80 0.62
N PRO A 41 0.24 38.69 1.58
CA PRO A 41 -0.39 39.96 1.27
C PRO A 41 0.64 40.86 0.57
N ASP A 42 0.74 40.73 -0.75
CA ASP A 42 1.37 41.74 -1.59
C ASP A 42 0.29 42.67 -2.12
N ALA A 43 0.07 43.75 -1.36
CA ALA A 43 -0.91 44.78 -1.69
C ALA A 43 -0.67 45.35 -3.10
N ALA A 44 0.57 45.38 -3.59
CA ALA A 44 0.89 45.87 -4.93
C ALA A 44 0.47 44.87 -6.02
N LYS A 45 0.75 43.58 -5.83
CA LYS A 45 0.27 42.52 -6.76
C LYS A 45 -1.25 42.38 -6.78
N GLN A 46 -1.91 42.53 -5.63
CA GLN A 46 -3.38 42.52 -5.57
C GLN A 46 -3.97 43.70 -6.35
N VAL A 47 -3.44 44.91 -6.17
CA VAL A 47 -3.87 46.09 -6.92
C VAL A 47 -3.62 45.91 -8.42
N GLU A 48 -2.51 45.28 -8.81
CA GLU A 48 -2.21 45.00 -10.22
C GLU A 48 -3.15 43.95 -10.84
N ARG A 49 -3.44 42.85 -10.12
CA ARG A 49 -4.40 41.82 -10.58
C ARG A 49 -5.80 42.40 -10.74
N LEU A 50 -6.24 43.21 -9.77
CA LEU A 50 -7.54 43.88 -9.80
C LEU A 50 -7.63 44.91 -10.94
N ARG A 51 -6.52 45.62 -11.23
CA ARG A 51 -6.42 46.52 -12.39
C ARG A 51 -6.59 45.75 -13.71
N GLN A 52 -5.99 44.57 -13.82
CA GLN A 52 -6.13 43.70 -15.00
C GLN A 52 -7.56 43.16 -15.15
N GLU A 53 -8.20 42.71 -14.06
CA GLU A 53 -9.58 42.19 -14.07
C GLU A 53 -10.62 43.26 -14.39
N LEU A 54 -10.42 44.50 -13.91
CA LEU A 54 -11.31 45.63 -14.21
C LEU A 54 -11.11 46.20 -15.62
N GLY A 55 -9.95 45.96 -16.24
CA GLY A 55 -9.62 46.35 -17.61
C GLY A 55 -9.79 47.84 -17.90
N LEU A 56 -9.99 48.16 -19.19
CA LEU A 56 -10.18 49.54 -19.68
C LEU A 56 -11.36 50.28 -19.02
N PHE A 57 -12.31 49.55 -18.43
CA PHE A 57 -13.48 50.14 -17.77
C PHE A 57 -13.13 50.95 -16.52
N ALA A 58 -12.13 50.52 -15.74
CA ALA A 58 -11.71 51.20 -14.51
C ALA A 58 -10.78 52.40 -14.75
N GLU A 59 -10.23 52.54 -15.96
CA GLU A 59 -9.19 53.51 -16.26
C GLU A 59 -9.71 54.96 -16.08
N GLY A 60 -9.15 55.68 -15.11
CA GLY A 60 -9.55 57.04 -14.72
C GLY A 60 -10.90 57.15 -14.00
N ARG A 61 -11.65 56.04 -13.82
CA ARG A 61 -12.99 56.03 -13.20
C ARG A 61 -13.03 55.38 -11.83
N ILE A 62 -12.11 54.45 -11.56
CA ILE A 62 -12.02 53.72 -10.30
C ILE A 62 -10.60 53.85 -9.76
N ASP A 63 -10.47 54.36 -8.53
CA ASP A 63 -9.22 54.25 -7.78
C ASP A 63 -9.08 52.79 -7.34
N VAL A 64 -8.29 52.02 -8.09
CA VAL A 64 -8.08 50.58 -7.87
C VAL A 64 -7.51 50.30 -6.48
N GLY A 65 -6.69 51.20 -5.92
CA GLY A 65 -6.14 51.04 -4.57
C GLY A 65 -7.22 51.17 -3.50
N ARG A 66 -8.06 52.19 -3.60
CA ARG A 66 -9.23 52.36 -2.71
C ARG A 66 -10.27 51.27 -2.91
N PHE A 67 -10.52 50.85 -4.16
CA PHE A 67 -11.45 49.78 -4.47
C PHE A 67 -10.96 48.44 -3.91
N ASN A 68 -9.66 48.12 -4.03
CA ASN A 68 -9.07 46.93 -3.42
C ASN A 68 -9.28 46.89 -1.90
N ALA A 69 -9.10 48.03 -1.22
CA ALA A 69 -9.32 48.17 0.22
C ALA A 69 -10.78 47.90 0.67
N VAL A 70 -11.76 48.01 -0.25
CA VAL A 70 -13.18 47.79 0.03
C VAL A 70 -13.67 46.43 -0.50
N ALA A 71 -13.17 46.01 -1.67
CA ALA A 71 -13.63 44.81 -2.37
C ALA A 71 -12.99 43.52 -1.83
N VAL A 72 -11.75 43.57 -1.34
CA VAL A 72 -11.07 42.42 -0.76
C VAL A 72 -11.37 42.34 0.74
N GLN A 73 -12.57 41.83 1.08
CA GLN A 73 -12.90 41.41 2.45
C GLN A 73 -12.42 39.98 2.76
N ARG A 74 -11.26 39.56 2.25
CA ARG A 74 -10.64 38.33 2.76
C ARG A 74 -9.71 38.73 3.91
N PRO A 75 -10.06 38.45 5.18
CA PRO A 75 -9.12 38.67 6.27
C PRO A 75 -7.86 37.86 5.98
N ALA A 76 -6.70 38.50 6.13
CA ALA A 76 -5.43 37.80 6.02
C ALA A 76 -5.42 36.61 6.99
N LEU A 77 -4.82 35.49 6.56
CA LEU A 77 -4.66 34.33 7.43
C LEU A 77 -3.97 34.76 8.72
N SER A 78 -4.49 34.32 9.87
CA SER A 78 -3.79 34.51 11.14
C SER A 78 -2.38 33.89 11.07
N MET A 79 -1.42 34.47 11.79
CA MET A 79 -0.05 33.93 11.86
C MET A 79 -0.05 32.43 12.21
N ALA A 80 -0.88 32.03 13.17
CA ALA A 80 -1.00 30.63 13.57
C ALA A 80 -1.56 29.71 12.47
N HIS A 81 -2.40 30.22 11.56
CA HIS A 81 -2.84 29.45 10.40
C HIS A 81 -1.71 29.30 9.39
N ARG A 82 -0.99 30.39 9.12
CA ARG A 82 0.17 30.39 8.22
C ARG A 82 1.24 29.40 8.67
N ASP A 83 1.60 29.41 9.95
CA ASP A 83 2.62 28.53 10.51
C ASP A 83 2.25 27.04 10.35
N ARG A 84 0.96 26.71 10.47
CA ARG A 84 0.48 25.33 10.26
C ARG A 84 0.50 24.91 8.79
N LEU A 85 0.12 25.81 7.90
CA LEU A 85 0.23 25.58 6.47
C LEU A 85 1.68 25.37 6.05
N GLN A 86 2.60 26.21 6.56
CA GLN A 86 4.04 26.05 6.34
C GLN A 86 4.53 24.70 6.87
N ARG A 87 4.12 24.29 8.08
CA ARG A 87 4.50 22.97 8.62
C ARG A 87 4.02 21.82 7.73
N ALA A 88 2.80 21.88 7.18
CA ALA A 88 2.31 20.86 6.27
C ALA A 88 3.11 20.82 4.94
N VAL A 89 3.48 21.99 4.41
CA VAL A 89 4.40 22.12 3.26
C VAL A 89 5.76 21.49 3.58
N ASP A 90 6.32 21.77 4.76
CA ASP A 90 7.62 21.23 5.17
C ASP A 90 7.58 19.69 5.34
N VAL A 91 6.45 19.12 5.77
CA VAL A 91 6.25 17.66 5.81
C VAL A 91 6.28 17.06 4.41
N LEU A 92 5.58 17.65 3.44
CA LEU A 92 5.60 17.18 2.05
C LEU A 92 7.01 17.27 1.46
N ARG A 93 7.75 18.33 1.80
CA ARG A 93 9.15 18.50 1.41
C ARG A 93 10.05 17.43 2.03
N ASP A 94 9.97 17.18 3.34
CA ASP A 94 10.73 16.12 4.03
C ASP A 94 10.49 14.74 3.40
N VAL A 95 9.24 14.41 3.05
CA VAL A 95 8.90 13.15 2.38
C VAL A 95 9.60 13.04 1.03
N LEU A 96 9.66 14.11 0.24
CA LEU A 96 10.34 14.11 -1.07
C LEU A 96 11.87 14.09 -0.93
N GLU A 97 12.42 14.82 0.04
CA GLU A 97 13.87 14.92 0.30
C GLU A 97 14.47 13.58 0.76
N ARG A 98 13.72 12.78 1.53
CA ARG A 98 14.12 11.40 1.89
C ARG A 98 14.40 10.55 0.65
N GLY A 99 13.73 10.82 -0.48
CA GLY A 99 13.97 10.17 -1.76
C GLY A 99 13.96 8.64 -1.66
N GLY A 100 15.03 7.99 -2.13
CA GLY A 100 15.14 6.53 -2.11
C GLY A 100 15.08 5.91 -0.71
N THR A 101 15.52 6.64 0.33
CA THR A 101 15.55 6.10 1.70
C THR A 101 14.17 5.90 2.31
N LEU A 102 13.13 6.58 1.78
CA LEU A 102 11.74 6.37 2.20
C LEU A 102 11.24 4.95 1.87
N HIS A 103 11.78 4.37 0.80
CA HIS A 103 11.37 3.08 0.25
C HIS A 103 12.20 1.90 0.78
N VAL A 104 13.21 2.16 1.62
CA VAL A 104 14.10 1.11 2.14
C VAL A 104 13.87 0.96 3.63
N VAL A 105 13.63 -0.28 4.05
CA VAL A 105 13.49 -0.66 5.46
C VAL A 105 14.54 -1.71 5.77
N ASP A 106 15.45 -1.44 6.70
CA ASP A 106 16.35 -2.46 7.26
C ASP A 106 15.77 -2.94 8.58
N VAL A 107 15.49 -4.24 8.69
CA VAL A 107 14.99 -4.88 9.90
C VAL A 107 16.19 -5.43 10.67
N PRO A 108 16.46 -4.92 11.88
CA PRO A 108 17.51 -5.48 12.73
C PRO A 108 17.23 -6.94 13.07
N SER A 109 18.28 -7.72 13.29
CA SER A 109 18.12 -9.12 13.71
C SER A 109 17.31 -9.22 15.01
N GLY A 110 16.37 -10.16 15.05
CA GLY A 110 15.40 -10.38 16.13
C GLY A 110 14.25 -9.36 16.18
N ALA A 111 14.22 -8.35 15.30
CA ALA A 111 13.14 -7.36 15.26
C ALA A 111 11.95 -7.83 14.40
N SER A 112 10.77 -7.27 14.67
CA SER A 112 9.55 -7.61 13.94
C SER A 112 9.51 -6.92 12.57
N VAL A 113 9.41 -7.72 11.51
CA VAL A 113 9.16 -7.22 10.14
C VAL A 113 7.85 -6.44 10.06
N THR A 114 6.79 -6.94 10.70
CA THR A 114 5.48 -6.28 10.76
C THR A 114 5.58 -4.87 11.34
N GLN A 115 6.24 -4.71 12.50
CA GLN A 115 6.40 -3.39 13.12
C GLN A 115 7.28 -2.45 12.28
N ALA A 116 8.32 -2.99 11.63
CA ALA A 116 9.18 -2.21 10.76
C ALA A 116 8.42 -1.67 9.53
N VAL A 117 7.60 -2.51 8.90
CA VAL A 117 6.71 -2.13 7.79
C VAL A 117 5.64 -1.14 8.25
N GLU A 118 4.97 -1.38 9.39
CA GLU A 118 4.00 -0.44 9.94
C GLU A 118 4.62 0.94 10.17
N GLY A 119 5.81 0.99 10.77
CA GLY A 119 6.53 2.23 11.02
C GLY A 119 6.95 2.94 9.73
N ALA A 120 7.38 2.19 8.71
CA ALA A 120 7.76 2.74 7.41
C ALA A 120 6.56 3.37 6.70
N LEU A 121 5.45 2.62 6.58
CA LEU A 121 4.21 3.12 6.01
C LEU A 121 3.71 4.32 6.82
N SER A 122 3.70 4.26 8.15
CA SER A 122 3.22 5.37 8.99
C SER A 122 4.02 6.66 8.81
N ARG A 123 5.34 6.56 8.58
CA ARG A 123 6.20 7.71 8.26
C ARG A 123 5.91 8.28 6.89
N ALA A 124 5.66 7.44 5.89
CA ALA A 124 5.30 7.90 4.54
C ALA A 124 3.87 8.47 4.50
N GLY A 125 2.96 7.93 5.30
CA GLY A 125 1.56 8.36 5.42
C GLY A 125 1.38 9.79 5.93
N ARG A 126 2.42 10.37 6.55
CA ARG A 126 2.46 11.81 6.84
C ARG A 126 2.20 12.68 5.62
N ALA A 127 2.54 12.23 4.42
CA ALA A 127 2.22 12.97 3.20
C ALA A 127 0.69 13.14 3.04
N PHE A 128 -0.08 12.06 3.27
CA PHE A 128 -1.54 12.13 3.24
C PHE A 128 -2.09 12.96 4.39
N GLY A 129 -1.51 12.84 5.59
CA GLY A 129 -1.85 13.69 6.73
C GLY A 129 -1.63 15.18 6.47
N ALA A 130 -0.53 15.54 5.79
CA ALA A 130 -0.24 16.90 5.38
C ALA A 130 -1.23 17.42 4.33
N VAL A 131 -1.58 16.61 3.32
CA VAL A 131 -2.61 16.96 2.34
C VAL A 131 -3.96 17.23 3.02
N LEU A 132 -4.39 16.34 3.91
CA LEU A 132 -5.63 16.52 4.66
C LEU A 132 -5.59 17.78 5.55
N ALA A 133 -4.45 18.04 6.21
CA ALA A 133 -4.27 19.26 7.00
C ALA A 133 -4.40 20.52 6.13
N ILE A 134 -3.82 20.54 4.93
CA ILE A 134 -3.93 21.64 3.97
C ILE A 134 -5.37 21.84 3.52
N GLU A 135 -6.11 20.77 3.21
CA GLU A 135 -7.53 20.86 2.84
C GLU A 135 -8.40 21.41 3.99
N LEU A 136 -8.14 20.96 5.22
CA LEU A 136 -8.85 21.43 6.41
C LEU A 136 -8.56 22.89 6.73
N LEU A 137 -7.29 23.31 6.58
CA LEU A 137 -6.86 24.70 6.71
C LEU A 137 -7.55 25.56 5.64
N SER A 138 -7.42 25.16 4.37
CA SER A 138 -8.00 25.90 3.23
C SER A 138 -9.52 26.04 3.33
N GLY A 139 -10.21 25.05 3.91
CA GLY A 139 -11.65 25.07 4.16
C GLY A 139 -12.09 25.69 5.48
N GLY A 140 -11.18 26.21 6.31
CA GLY A 140 -11.50 26.80 7.62
C GLY A 140 -12.04 25.81 8.67
N ARG A 141 -11.82 24.50 8.47
CA ARG A 141 -12.29 23.40 9.33
C ARG A 141 -11.20 22.84 10.25
N TYR A 142 -10.02 23.44 10.24
CA TYR A 142 -8.88 22.95 11.01
C TYR A 142 -9.03 23.22 12.51
N VAL A 143 -9.06 22.16 13.32
CA VAL A 143 -9.07 22.21 14.79
C VAL A 143 -7.72 21.69 15.33
N PRO A 144 -6.87 22.54 15.93
CA PRO A 144 -5.52 22.15 16.35
C PRO A 144 -5.47 20.92 17.27
N ALA A 145 -6.34 20.88 18.28
CA ALA A 145 -6.41 19.78 19.23
C ALA A 145 -6.74 18.42 18.61
N GLN A 146 -7.32 18.41 17.40
CA GLN A 146 -7.70 17.19 16.68
C GLN A 146 -6.74 16.86 15.54
N HIS A 147 -6.14 17.88 14.91
CA HIS A 147 -5.48 17.75 13.62
C HIS A 147 -3.96 17.99 13.63
N ASP A 148 -3.39 18.51 14.72
CA ASP A 148 -1.93 18.71 14.78
C ASP A 148 -1.17 17.37 14.61
N THR A 149 -1.74 16.27 15.09
CA THR A 149 -1.17 14.91 14.99
C THR A 149 -1.14 14.33 13.58
N LEU A 150 -1.92 14.88 12.63
CA LEU A 150 -1.90 14.44 11.23
C LEU A 150 -0.52 14.62 10.58
N LEU A 151 0.28 15.55 11.11
CA LEU A 151 1.61 15.89 10.59
C LEU A 151 2.72 14.98 11.16
N ASP A 152 2.43 14.18 12.20
CA ASP A 152 3.44 13.37 12.90
C ASP A 152 3.63 11.98 12.29
N GLN A 153 2.57 11.19 12.23
CA GLN A 153 2.49 9.86 11.60
C GLN A 153 1.03 9.54 11.28
N LEU A 154 0.79 8.85 10.17
CA LEU A 154 -0.54 8.39 9.81
C LEU A 154 -0.51 6.87 9.58
N ALA A 155 -1.10 6.12 10.49
CA ALA A 155 -1.07 4.66 10.43
C ALA A 155 -1.76 4.11 9.18
N PHE A 156 -1.18 3.09 8.55
CA PHE A 156 -1.72 2.51 7.29
C PHE A 156 -3.20 2.11 7.37
N ARG A 157 -3.62 1.59 8.54
CA ARG A 157 -5.02 1.21 8.80
C ARG A 157 -6.01 2.39 8.73
N THR A 158 -5.55 3.62 8.98
CA THR A 158 -6.39 4.83 8.88
C THR A 158 -6.40 5.42 7.49
N TRP A 159 -5.58 4.91 6.56
CA TRP A 159 -5.57 5.40 5.19
C TRP A 159 -6.86 5.06 4.47
N THR A 160 -7.31 5.99 3.64
CA THR A 160 -8.45 5.78 2.76
C THR A 160 -8.11 4.81 1.62
N LYS A 161 -9.14 4.24 0.99
CA LYS A 161 -8.96 3.39 -0.21
C LYS A 161 -8.23 4.12 -1.34
N ALA A 162 -8.41 5.44 -1.46
CA ALA A 162 -7.71 6.26 -2.44
C ALA A 162 -6.22 6.38 -2.11
N GLU A 163 -5.88 6.67 -0.85
CA GLU A 163 -4.49 6.76 -0.37
C GLU A 163 -3.74 5.44 -0.53
N ARG A 164 -4.38 4.30 -0.21
CA ARG A 164 -3.78 2.96 -0.41
C ARG A 164 -3.48 2.63 -1.88
N ARG A 165 -4.09 3.32 -2.85
CA ARG A 165 -3.72 3.17 -4.28
C ARG A 165 -2.43 3.88 -4.66
N PHE A 166 -2.00 4.81 -3.82
CA PHE A 166 -0.73 5.52 -3.93
C PHE A 166 0.23 5.11 -2.82
N ALA A 167 0.02 3.94 -2.22
CA ALA A 167 0.91 3.47 -1.17
C ALA A 167 2.34 3.31 -1.72
N PRO A 168 3.36 3.81 -1.01
CA PRO A 168 4.72 3.80 -1.50
C PRO A 168 5.28 2.38 -1.44
N PRO A 169 5.88 1.86 -2.54
CA PRO A 169 6.47 0.53 -2.51
C PRO A 169 7.64 0.49 -1.51
N LEU A 170 7.80 -0.62 -0.80
CA LEU A 170 8.88 -0.83 0.18
C LEU A 170 9.76 -2.01 -0.20
N VAL A 171 11.08 -1.81 -0.07
CA VAL A 171 12.11 -2.83 -0.11
C VAL A 171 12.62 -3.07 1.31
N VAL A 172 12.37 -4.26 1.84
CA VAL A 172 12.59 -4.59 3.25
C VAL A 172 13.71 -5.62 3.36
N THR A 173 14.83 -5.27 3.99
CA THR A 173 15.90 -6.21 4.28
C THR A 173 15.66 -6.88 5.62
N VAL A 174 15.75 -8.21 5.68
CA VAL A 174 15.45 -8.99 6.88
C VAL A 174 16.30 -10.26 6.92
N ASP A 175 16.68 -10.72 8.11
CA ASP A 175 17.26 -12.05 8.28
C ASP A 175 16.21 -13.14 8.11
N GLY A 176 16.52 -14.19 7.35
CA GLY A 176 15.56 -15.24 7.02
C GLY A 176 15.05 -15.99 8.24
N ALA A 177 15.85 -16.08 9.30
CA ALA A 177 15.43 -16.63 10.59
C ALA A 177 14.41 -15.74 11.32
N ASP A 178 14.35 -14.45 11.01
CA ASP A 178 13.41 -13.50 11.63
C ASP A 178 12.21 -13.19 10.72
N LEU A 179 12.11 -13.88 9.57
CA LEU A 179 11.04 -13.67 8.59
C LEU A 179 9.72 -14.29 9.08
N HIS A 180 9.00 -13.51 9.88
CA HIS A 180 7.65 -13.82 10.34
C HIS A 180 6.61 -13.00 9.59
N ILE A 181 5.88 -13.67 8.69
CA ILE A 181 4.92 -13.02 7.77
C ILE A 181 3.53 -12.74 8.38
N GLY A 182 3.25 -13.20 9.60
CA GLY A 182 1.89 -13.27 10.16
C GLY A 182 1.12 -11.94 10.17
N GLY A 183 1.81 -10.81 10.37
CA GLY A 183 1.19 -9.48 10.34
C GLY A 183 1.35 -8.72 9.03
N LEU A 184 2.00 -9.30 8.00
CA LEU A 184 2.20 -8.60 6.73
C LEU A 184 0.93 -8.51 5.89
N ALA A 185 -0.01 -9.44 6.06
CA ALA A 185 -1.28 -9.45 5.35
C ALA A 185 -2.07 -8.14 5.55
N ASP A 186 -1.95 -7.51 6.73
CA ASP A 186 -2.64 -6.25 7.07
C ASP A 186 -2.20 -5.05 6.21
N PHE A 187 -1.04 -5.16 5.54
CA PHE A 187 -0.52 -4.13 4.64
C PHE A 187 -0.78 -4.43 3.16
N LEU A 188 -1.24 -5.64 2.83
CA LEU A 188 -1.46 -6.06 1.45
C LEU A 188 -2.83 -5.58 0.93
N ASP A 189 -2.99 -4.26 0.80
CA ASP A 189 -4.21 -3.63 0.29
C ASP A 189 -3.89 -2.50 -0.70
N GLY A 190 -4.88 -2.13 -1.52
CA GLY A 190 -4.76 -1.09 -2.54
C GLY A 190 -3.77 -1.50 -3.63
N ARG A 191 -2.66 -0.75 -3.74
CA ARG A 191 -1.56 -1.01 -4.69
C ARG A 191 -0.21 -1.20 -3.99
N GLU A 192 -0.23 -1.50 -2.69
CA GLU A 192 1.00 -1.68 -1.90
C GLU A 192 1.91 -2.75 -2.51
N LYS A 193 3.22 -2.48 -2.51
CA LYS A 193 4.25 -3.39 -3.03
C LYS A 193 5.29 -3.61 -1.96
N LEU A 194 5.43 -4.85 -1.50
CA LEU A 194 6.47 -5.23 -0.54
C LEU A 194 7.47 -6.16 -1.22
N VAL A 195 8.75 -5.80 -1.25
CA VAL A 195 9.82 -6.68 -1.71
C VAL A 195 10.76 -6.96 -0.55
N LEU A 196 10.81 -8.22 -0.10
CA LEU A 196 11.65 -8.68 0.99
C LEU A 196 13.00 -9.14 0.44
N VAL A 197 14.10 -8.57 0.91
CA VAL A 197 15.47 -9.01 0.65
C VAL A 197 15.92 -9.85 1.83
N VAL A 198 15.92 -11.18 1.66
CA VAL A 198 16.16 -12.11 2.76
C VAL A 198 17.65 -12.43 2.88
N ARG A 199 18.21 -12.27 4.08
CA ARG A 199 19.61 -12.56 4.40
C ARG A 199 19.73 -13.92 5.11
N GLY A 200 20.72 -14.71 4.73
CA GLY A 200 20.98 -16.01 5.38
C GLY A 200 19.86 -17.03 5.16
N ALA A 201 19.85 -18.09 5.98
CA ALA A 201 18.87 -19.16 5.88
C ALA A 201 17.45 -18.67 6.18
N SER A 202 16.47 -19.14 5.40
CA SER A 202 15.06 -18.83 5.58
C SER A 202 14.22 -20.10 5.63
N PRO A 203 12.98 -20.04 6.15
CA PRO A 203 11.99 -21.08 5.90
C PRO A 203 11.89 -21.37 4.38
N PRO A 204 11.47 -22.58 3.98
CA PRO A 204 11.49 -22.97 2.57
C PRO A 204 10.39 -22.28 1.75
N ALA A 205 9.22 -21.97 2.32
CA ALA A 205 8.13 -21.27 1.61
C ALA A 205 7.49 -20.16 2.46
N PRO A 206 8.25 -19.18 2.97
CA PRO A 206 7.78 -18.18 3.93
C PRO A 206 6.57 -17.40 3.44
N LEU A 207 6.41 -17.19 2.13
CA LEU A 207 5.29 -16.42 1.59
C LEU A 207 4.02 -17.24 1.29
N VAL A 208 4.03 -18.57 1.43
CA VAL A 208 2.89 -19.42 1.00
C VAL A 208 1.58 -19.03 1.67
N ARG A 209 1.62 -18.60 2.93
CA ARG A 209 0.43 -18.24 3.70
C ARG A 209 -0.12 -16.84 3.36
N LEU A 210 0.59 -16.09 2.51
CA LEU A 210 0.12 -14.82 1.95
C LEU A 210 -0.52 -14.99 0.57
N ILE A 211 -0.63 -16.22 0.06
CA ILE A 211 -1.42 -16.52 -1.13
C ILE A 211 -2.90 -16.30 -0.78
N THR A 212 -3.38 -15.11 -1.09
CA THR A 212 -4.77 -14.69 -0.90
C THR A 212 -5.38 -14.19 -2.23
N PRO A 213 -6.71 -14.22 -2.39
CA PRO A 213 -7.35 -13.71 -3.60
C PRO A 213 -6.95 -12.26 -3.88
N GLY A 214 -6.48 -11.99 -5.10
CA GLY A 214 -6.12 -10.64 -5.54
C GLY A 214 -4.70 -10.17 -5.17
N THR A 215 -3.94 -10.95 -4.41
CA THR A 215 -2.55 -10.65 -4.04
C THR A 215 -1.58 -11.37 -4.97
N MET A 216 -0.68 -10.64 -5.62
CA MET A 216 0.45 -11.27 -6.31
C MET A 216 1.52 -11.66 -5.29
N VAL A 217 1.96 -12.93 -5.31
CA VAL A 217 3.00 -13.43 -4.40
C VAL A 217 4.13 -14.04 -5.21
N LEU A 218 5.35 -13.54 -5.03
CA LEU A 218 6.54 -14.02 -5.72
C LEU A 218 7.60 -14.45 -4.71
N GLN A 219 8.09 -15.67 -4.82
CA GLN A 219 9.28 -16.11 -4.10
C GLN A 219 10.32 -16.57 -5.11
N THR A 220 11.46 -15.89 -5.15
CA THR A 220 12.51 -16.13 -6.15
C THR A 220 13.90 -15.96 -5.54
N SER A 221 14.92 -16.53 -6.16
CA SER A 221 16.33 -16.40 -5.73
C SER A 221 17.10 -15.30 -6.46
N ASP A 222 16.51 -14.74 -7.51
CA ASP A 222 17.09 -13.75 -8.42
C ASP A 222 16.05 -12.68 -8.79
N ASP A 223 16.27 -11.89 -9.85
CA ASP A 223 15.35 -10.84 -10.27
C ASP A 223 14.15 -11.33 -11.11
N SER A 224 14.07 -12.62 -11.39
CA SER A 224 13.02 -13.19 -12.23
C SER A 224 11.63 -12.91 -11.64
N GLY A 225 10.78 -12.28 -12.44
CA GLY A 225 9.40 -11.98 -12.08
C GLY A 225 9.21 -10.68 -11.28
N LEU A 226 10.27 -9.98 -10.85
CA LEU A 226 10.11 -8.70 -10.14
C LEU A 226 9.43 -7.62 -11.00
N ASP A 227 9.56 -7.67 -12.33
CA ASP A 227 8.84 -6.78 -13.24
C ASP A 227 7.31 -6.94 -13.11
N LEU A 228 6.82 -8.15 -12.81
CA LEU A 228 5.39 -8.40 -12.60
C LEU A 228 4.89 -7.75 -11.31
N VAL A 229 5.70 -7.79 -10.25
CA VAL A 229 5.42 -7.13 -8.97
C VAL A 229 5.25 -5.61 -9.17
N ALA A 230 6.14 -5.00 -9.95
CA ALA A 230 6.09 -3.58 -10.26
C ALA A 230 4.90 -3.18 -11.15
N THR A 231 4.49 -4.05 -12.07
CA THR A 231 3.47 -3.74 -13.08
C THR A 231 2.05 -4.19 -12.71
N THR A 232 1.89 -5.10 -11.75
CA THR A 232 0.55 -5.56 -11.36
C THR A 232 -0.29 -4.40 -10.81
N SER A 233 -1.58 -4.41 -11.16
CA SER A 233 -2.52 -3.35 -10.80
C SER A 233 -2.97 -3.42 -9.34
N GLY A 234 -2.82 -4.59 -8.68
CA GLY A 234 -3.19 -4.82 -7.29
C GLY A 234 -2.01 -4.79 -6.33
N THR A 235 -2.23 -5.32 -5.13
CA THR A 235 -1.18 -5.53 -4.13
C THR A 235 -0.22 -6.64 -4.55
N ALA A 236 1.04 -6.51 -4.15
CA ALA A 236 2.04 -7.52 -4.44
C ALA A 236 3.05 -7.66 -3.29
N ILE A 237 3.44 -8.89 -3.01
CA ILE A 237 4.57 -9.20 -2.15
C ILE A 237 5.56 -10.13 -2.85
N ALA A 238 6.84 -9.79 -2.76
CA ALA A 238 7.93 -10.58 -3.29
C ALA A 238 8.95 -10.89 -2.20
N ALA A 239 9.65 -12.01 -2.29
CA ALA A 239 10.83 -12.29 -1.48
C ALA A 239 11.98 -12.81 -2.34
N LEU A 240 13.14 -12.16 -2.22
CA LEU A 240 14.44 -12.60 -2.69
C LEU A 240 15.05 -13.52 -1.64
N VAL A 241 14.83 -14.82 -1.81
CA VAL A 241 15.19 -15.89 -0.86
C VAL A 241 16.48 -16.62 -1.28
N PRO A 242 17.12 -17.36 -0.36
CA PRO A 242 18.17 -18.32 -0.72
C PRO A 242 17.75 -19.31 -1.81
N ALA A 243 18.71 -19.80 -2.60
CA ALA A 243 18.45 -20.69 -3.73
C ALA A 243 17.89 -22.07 -3.35
N ASP A 244 18.07 -22.48 -2.09
CA ASP A 244 17.54 -23.71 -1.52
C ASP A 244 16.10 -23.57 -1.00
N ALA A 245 15.50 -22.38 -1.05
CA ALA A 245 14.08 -22.18 -0.78
C ALA A 245 13.20 -22.51 -1.99
N ALA A 246 11.90 -22.64 -1.77
CA ALA A 246 10.91 -22.79 -2.84
C ALA A 246 10.93 -21.56 -3.76
N ARG A 247 10.67 -21.79 -5.04
CA ARG A 247 10.51 -20.70 -6.02
C ARG A 247 9.17 -20.85 -6.69
N PHE A 248 8.34 -19.83 -6.57
CA PHE A 248 6.98 -19.86 -7.09
C PHE A 248 6.43 -18.45 -7.33
N LEU A 249 5.40 -18.38 -8.16
CA LEU A 249 4.61 -17.17 -8.44
C LEU A 249 3.14 -17.52 -8.35
N HIS A 250 2.43 -16.81 -7.48
CA HIS A 250 0.99 -16.68 -7.53
C HIS A 250 0.64 -15.36 -8.23
N ASP A 251 0.04 -15.45 -9.42
CA ASP A 251 -0.46 -14.31 -10.20
C ASP A 251 -2.01 -14.34 -10.22
N PRO A 252 -2.69 -13.43 -9.50
CA PRO A 252 -4.15 -13.42 -9.44
C PRO A 252 -4.81 -13.13 -10.80
N ALA A 253 -4.08 -12.58 -11.77
CA ALA A 253 -4.58 -12.34 -13.12
C ALA A 253 -4.55 -13.60 -14.01
N GLN A 254 -3.81 -14.65 -13.62
CA GLN A 254 -3.66 -15.85 -14.43
C GLN A 254 -4.77 -16.88 -14.16
N GLY A 255 -5.75 -16.95 -15.05
CA GLY A 255 -6.80 -17.94 -14.93
C GLY A 255 -7.79 -17.68 -13.79
N ARG A 256 -8.76 -18.58 -13.65
CA ARG A 256 -9.87 -18.44 -12.69
C ARG A 256 -9.64 -19.24 -11.41
N GLU A 257 -9.00 -20.38 -11.56
CA GLU A 257 -8.81 -21.35 -10.49
C GLU A 257 -7.45 -21.18 -9.79
N PRO A 258 -7.33 -21.50 -8.49
CA PRO A 258 -6.08 -21.31 -7.74
C PRO A 258 -4.84 -21.96 -8.36
N TRP A 259 -4.96 -23.19 -8.87
CA TRP A 259 -3.85 -23.91 -9.50
C TRP A 259 -3.45 -23.34 -10.88
N GLN A 260 -4.32 -22.55 -11.52
CA GLN A 260 -3.99 -21.84 -12.76
C GLN A 260 -3.21 -20.56 -12.48
N ARG A 261 -3.36 -20.03 -11.26
CA ARG A 261 -2.71 -18.80 -10.78
C ARG A 261 -1.35 -19.05 -10.19
N LEU A 262 -1.02 -20.30 -9.85
CA LEU A 262 0.20 -20.67 -9.15
C LEU A 262 1.14 -21.45 -10.07
N THR A 263 2.35 -20.93 -10.28
CA THR A 263 3.46 -21.63 -10.92
C THR A 263 4.53 -21.91 -9.89
N VAL A 264 4.94 -23.17 -9.75
CA VAL A 264 6.05 -23.58 -8.88
C VAL A 264 7.23 -24.02 -9.75
N TRP A 265 8.36 -23.32 -9.65
CA TRP A 265 9.59 -23.63 -10.39
C TRP A 265 10.54 -24.53 -9.62
N HIS A 266 10.52 -24.46 -8.29
CA HIS A 266 11.38 -25.25 -7.43
C HIS A 266 10.69 -25.56 -6.11
N MET A 267 10.71 -26.83 -5.73
CA MET A 267 10.25 -27.32 -4.44
C MET A 267 11.45 -27.97 -3.72
N PRO A 268 11.88 -27.44 -2.57
CA PRO A 268 13.00 -28.01 -1.82
C PRO A 268 12.59 -29.28 -1.07
N PRO A 269 13.56 -30.09 -0.60
CA PRO A 269 13.28 -31.24 0.24
C PRO A 269 12.68 -30.80 1.59
N ALA A 270 12.01 -31.74 2.28
CA ALA A 270 11.43 -31.49 3.59
C ALA A 270 12.51 -31.01 4.59
N PRO A 271 12.25 -29.91 5.33
CA PRO A 271 13.20 -29.37 6.29
C PRO A 271 13.41 -30.36 7.44
N LYS A 272 14.66 -30.48 7.89
CA LYS A 272 15.07 -31.43 8.95
C LYS A 272 15.26 -30.79 10.32
N HIS A 273 15.47 -29.48 10.34
CA HIS A 273 15.80 -28.72 11.55
C HIS A 273 14.87 -27.52 11.70
N ALA A 274 14.64 -27.10 12.93
CA ALA A 274 13.94 -25.86 13.23
C ALA A 274 14.79 -24.65 12.79
N LEU A 275 14.12 -23.56 12.43
CA LEU A 275 14.74 -22.31 12.04
C LEU A 275 13.85 -21.16 12.48
N GLY A 276 14.43 -20.12 13.09
CA GLY A 276 13.68 -18.88 13.35
C GLY A 276 12.44 -19.07 14.21
N GLY A 277 12.49 -19.91 15.25
CA GLY A 277 11.32 -20.25 16.07
C GLY A 277 10.26 -21.12 15.38
N LEU A 278 10.39 -21.43 14.08
CA LEU A 278 9.55 -22.39 13.37
C LEU A 278 10.11 -23.81 13.49
N SER A 279 9.25 -24.75 13.86
CA SER A 279 9.58 -26.17 13.85
C SER A 279 9.71 -26.70 12.42
N ALA A 280 10.48 -27.78 12.25
CA ALA A 280 10.57 -28.49 10.97
C ALA A 280 9.20 -28.97 10.46
N TRP A 281 8.30 -29.34 11.38
CA TRP A 281 6.93 -29.74 11.03
C TRP A 281 6.11 -28.58 10.45
N GLN A 282 6.16 -27.39 11.06
CA GLN A 282 5.47 -26.21 10.54
C GLN A 282 5.99 -25.83 9.14
N MET A 283 7.31 -25.82 8.97
CA MET A 283 7.90 -25.52 7.66
C MET A 283 7.59 -26.59 6.61
N GLN A 284 7.43 -27.86 7.01
CA GLN A 284 6.97 -28.91 6.12
C GLN A 284 5.50 -28.71 5.72
N GLU A 285 4.66 -28.24 6.64
CA GLU A 285 3.26 -27.94 6.36
C GLU A 285 3.12 -26.78 5.37
N ASP A 286 3.97 -25.75 5.48
CA ASP A 286 4.03 -24.67 4.50
C ASP A 286 4.35 -25.20 3.09
N LEU A 287 5.26 -26.18 2.97
CA LEU A 287 5.55 -26.82 1.67
C LEU A 287 4.38 -27.66 1.16
N ARG A 288 3.70 -28.42 2.04
CA ARG A 288 2.50 -29.17 1.67
C ARG A 288 1.37 -28.26 1.20
N GLN A 289 1.21 -27.11 1.85
CA GLN A 289 0.25 -26.10 1.43
C GLN A 289 0.57 -25.60 0.01
N LEU A 290 1.85 -25.31 -0.27
CA LEU A 290 2.27 -24.86 -1.60
C LEU A 290 1.99 -25.94 -2.66
N GLU A 291 2.30 -27.20 -2.36
CA GLU A 291 2.03 -28.34 -3.23
C GLU A 291 0.53 -28.52 -3.48
N ALA A 292 -0.29 -28.45 -2.43
CA ALA A 292 -1.74 -28.58 -2.52
C ALA A 292 -2.40 -27.45 -3.33
N LEU A 293 -1.90 -26.21 -3.21
CA LEU A 293 -2.38 -25.08 -4.02
C LEU A 293 -2.00 -25.21 -5.49
N ALA A 294 -0.86 -25.84 -5.79
CA ALA A 294 -0.39 -26.05 -7.16
C ALA A 294 -1.05 -27.27 -7.82
N ALA A 295 -1.57 -28.20 -7.04
CA ALA A 295 -2.30 -29.36 -7.53
C ALA A 295 -3.64 -28.94 -8.14
N GLY A 296 -3.77 -29.07 -9.46
CA GLY A 296 -5.08 -29.02 -10.11
C GLY A 296 -5.97 -30.18 -9.67
N PRO A 297 -7.29 -30.12 -9.91
CA PRO A 297 -8.16 -31.24 -9.66
C PRO A 297 -7.62 -32.43 -10.45
N THR A 298 -7.17 -33.46 -9.74
CA THR A 298 -6.92 -34.77 -10.33
C THR A 298 -8.21 -35.12 -11.06
N ALA A 299 -8.15 -35.26 -12.38
CA ALA A 299 -9.29 -35.73 -13.15
C ALA A 299 -9.73 -37.04 -12.48
N THR A 300 -10.86 -37.01 -11.78
CA THR A 300 -11.47 -38.21 -11.25
C THR A 300 -11.65 -39.09 -12.47
N ALA A 301 -10.92 -40.20 -12.55
CA ALA A 301 -11.14 -41.18 -13.61
C ALA A 301 -12.65 -41.39 -13.68
N PRO A 302 -13.27 -41.33 -14.88
CA PRO A 302 -14.70 -41.54 -14.97
C PRO A 302 -14.98 -42.88 -14.29
N LEU A 303 -15.71 -42.83 -13.17
CA LEU A 303 -16.26 -44.05 -12.59
C LEU A 303 -17.08 -44.65 -13.72
N GLY A 304 -16.56 -45.72 -14.32
CA GLY A 304 -17.25 -46.54 -15.29
C GLY A 304 -18.51 -47.06 -14.62
N GLY A 305 -19.57 -46.29 -14.73
CA GLY A 305 -20.80 -46.46 -14.00
C GLY A 305 -21.82 -45.52 -14.60
N THR A 306 -22.52 -46.02 -15.62
CA THR A 306 -23.73 -45.41 -16.15
C THR A 306 -24.72 -45.13 -15.03
N THR A 307 -24.75 -43.89 -14.56
CA THR A 307 -25.93 -43.32 -13.91
C THR A 307 -26.20 -41.98 -14.54
N SER A 308 -27.20 -41.99 -15.43
CA SER A 308 -27.97 -40.82 -15.84
C SER A 308 -28.19 -39.87 -14.66
N GLY A 309 -27.77 -38.62 -14.82
CA GLY A 309 -27.98 -37.57 -13.83
C GLY A 309 -29.47 -37.41 -13.55
N SER A 310 -29.88 -37.74 -12.34
CA SER A 310 -31.13 -37.24 -11.78
C SER A 310 -30.82 -35.94 -11.07
N ALA A 311 -31.60 -34.90 -11.34
CA ALA A 311 -31.55 -33.64 -10.61
C ALA A 311 -31.64 -33.92 -9.09
N PRO A 312 -30.98 -33.11 -8.24
CA PRO A 312 -31.10 -33.28 -6.80
C PRO A 312 -32.57 -33.27 -6.41
N GLY A 313 -33.02 -34.33 -5.75
CA GLY A 313 -34.40 -34.47 -5.31
C GLY A 313 -34.79 -33.35 -4.34
N PRO A 314 -36.09 -33.05 -4.21
CA PRO A 314 -36.61 -31.94 -3.39
C PRO A 314 -36.06 -31.96 -1.96
N GLU A 315 -35.76 -33.15 -1.43
CA GLU A 315 -35.20 -33.35 -0.10
C GLU A 315 -33.80 -32.73 0.10
N ALA A 316 -32.94 -32.73 -0.93
CA ALA A 316 -31.61 -32.12 -0.86
C ALA A 316 -31.68 -30.59 -0.90
N VAL A 317 -32.66 -30.05 -1.63
CA VAL A 317 -32.97 -28.62 -1.65
C VAL A 317 -33.57 -28.17 -0.31
N ASP A 318 -34.43 -29.00 0.29
CA ASP A 318 -35.03 -28.74 1.60
C ASP A 318 -34.01 -28.79 2.75
N VAL A 319 -33.01 -29.67 2.68
CA VAL A 319 -31.89 -29.68 3.64
C VAL A 319 -31.07 -28.39 3.54
N LEU A 320 -30.80 -27.92 2.33
CA LEU A 320 -30.01 -26.70 2.09
C LEU A 320 -30.78 -25.44 2.49
N ALA A 321 -32.08 -25.38 2.18
CA ALA A 321 -32.96 -24.29 2.57
C ALA A 321 -33.12 -24.22 4.10
N ARG A 322 -33.28 -25.37 4.76
CA ARG A 322 -33.40 -25.45 6.22
C ARG A 322 -32.10 -25.11 6.94
N TRP A 323 -30.95 -25.43 6.35
CA TRP A 323 -29.64 -24.98 6.85
C TRP A 323 -29.46 -23.47 6.70
N LEU A 324 -29.81 -22.90 5.53
CA LEU A 324 -29.75 -21.46 5.30
C LEU A 324 -30.68 -20.67 6.24
N LEU A 325 -31.89 -21.18 6.47
CA LEU A 325 -32.84 -20.58 7.41
C LEU A 325 -32.37 -20.70 8.87
N SER A 326 -31.60 -21.74 9.22
CA SER A 326 -31.00 -21.87 10.56
C SER A 326 -29.82 -20.92 10.81
N GLN A 327 -29.20 -20.39 9.74
CA GLN A 327 -28.11 -19.41 9.82
C GLN A 327 -28.64 -17.96 9.81
N ALA A 328 -29.83 -17.74 9.26
CA ALA A 328 -30.51 -16.46 9.28
C ALA A 328 -31.44 -16.40 10.51
N ASP A 329 -30.91 -15.96 11.65
CA ASP A 329 -31.65 -15.79 12.92
C ASP A 329 -32.73 -14.68 12.79
N LEU A 330 -33.80 -14.97 12.05
CA LEU A 330 -34.97 -14.12 11.87
C LEU A 330 -36.08 -14.58 12.83
N THR A 331 -35.84 -14.48 14.13
CA THR A 331 -36.91 -14.48 15.13
C THR A 331 -36.91 -13.16 15.88
N GLY A 332 -37.77 -12.25 15.44
CA GLY A 332 -38.04 -11.01 16.14
C GLY A 332 -38.84 -9.99 15.34
N ALA A 333 -40.09 -10.30 14.96
CA ALA A 333 -41.19 -9.32 14.82
C ALA A 333 -42.50 -10.02 14.40
N ALA A 334 -43.31 -10.38 15.39
CA ALA A 334 -44.76 -10.33 15.32
C ALA A 334 -45.28 -9.91 16.69
#